data_AF-A0A1A8X845-F1
#
_entry.id   AF-A0A1A8X845-F1
#
_cell.length_a   1.000
_cell.length_b   1.000
_cell.length_c   1.000
_cell.angle_alpha   90.00
_cell.angle_beta   90.00
_cell.angle_gamma   90.00
#
_symmetry.space_group_name_H-M   'P 1'
#
loop_
_entity.id
_entity.type
_entity.pdbx_description
1 polymer ?
#
loop_
_entity_poly.entity_id
_entity_poly.type
_entity_poly.pdbx_seq_one_letter_code
_entity_poly.pdbx_strand_id
1 'polypeptide(L)'
;MRCLPEDEEEKYDFFKHADKYIKYEKSAEENYNSADSNNICDVTASKFLGDTVKLTNVCKIFKRLIQLLYTYILEHTSTKNEDNDYMSYWLSYKLNGIVDSSACAKTFYQSMLVNDLAFKRKYHSRIKIRNIGQDDLSKMKALYVMYKKYNEIKNLIDGIQPIENNCMHLSNECVNQYKEVEKNCPKNNDNFCKALAEFEGKYKELSEKCMTSNKCGNKPLPPLKANDLTSPVTRTELDGQPQKVLDAKVESSEEPEGGSIDMQSIIIPVFSILGICLIKFILFKFTSFGSWISFPNKKKKQIWNNLNGENDHLLDISEYEQNIADNISYHISYKSA
;
A
#
# COMPACT_ATOMS: atom_id res chain seq x y z
N MET A 1 -26.40 -14.56 12.02
CA MET A 1 -25.41 -15.13 12.96
C MET A 1 -24.37 -14.04 13.25
N ARG A 2 -24.03 -13.75 14.52
CA ARG A 2 -23.05 -12.70 14.85
C ARG A 2 -21.67 -13.34 15.00
N CYS A 3 -20.70 -12.90 14.19
CA CYS A 3 -19.32 -13.33 14.33
C CYS A 3 -18.75 -12.76 15.63
N LEU A 4 -18.39 -13.62 16.57
CA LEU A 4 -17.78 -13.18 17.82
C LEU A 4 -16.30 -12.83 17.56
N PRO A 5 -15.87 -11.59 17.85
CA PRO A 5 -14.47 -11.22 17.76
C PRO A 5 -13.67 -11.96 18.83
N GLU A 6 -12.38 -12.09 18.60
CA GLU A 6 -11.43 -12.62 19.59
C GLU A 6 -10.83 -11.44 20.37
N ASP A 7 -10.64 -11.59 21.69
CA ASP A 7 -10.18 -10.54 22.63
C ASP A 7 -8.70 -10.11 22.44
N GLU A 8 -8.21 -10.10 21.19
CA GLU A 8 -6.90 -9.59 20.85
C GLU A 8 -6.99 -8.10 20.51
N GLU A 9 -6.08 -7.31 21.09
CA GLU A 9 -5.90 -5.91 20.73
C GLU A 9 -5.70 -5.79 19.21
N GLU A 10 -6.58 -5.08 18.52
CA GLU A 10 -6.55 -5.01 17.07
C GLU A 10 -5.35 -4.20 16.57
N LYS A 11 -4.65 -4.81 15.62
CA LYS A 11 -3.44 -4.27 15.04
C LYS A 11 -3.73 -3.74 13.66
N TYR A 12 -3.46 -2.45 13.48
CA TYR A 12 -3.50 -1.76 12.21
C TYR A 12 -2.13 -1.77 11.51
N ASP A 13 -1.14 -2.47 12.09
CA ASP A 13 0.25 -2.50 11.61
C ASP A 13 0.38 -3.03 10.17
N PHE A 14 -0.55 -3.85 9.69
CA PHE A 14 -0.52 -4.34 8.31
C PHE A 14 -0.63 -3.20 7.28
N PHE A 15 -1.21 -2.06 7.63
CA PHE A 15 -1.26 -0.89 6.74
C PHE A 15 0.12 -0.32 6.40
N LYS A 16 1.17 -0.65 7.18
CA LYS A 16 2.57 -0.36 6.83
C LYS A 16 2.95 -0.91 5.46
N HIS A 17 2.33 -2.03 5.07
CA HIS A 17 2.56 -2.76 3.82
C HIS A 17 1.31 -2.77 2.91
N ALA A 18 0.46 -1.76 2.99
CA ALA A 18 -0.78 -1.70 2.20
C ALA A 18 -0.54 -1.81 0.68
N ASP A 19 0.56 -1.26 0.17
CA ASP A 19 0.98 -1.36 -1.24
C ASP A 19 1.20 -2.80 -1.70
N LYS A 20 1.89 -3.62 -0.89
CA LYS A 20 2.07 -5.05 -1.11
C LYS A 20 0.71 -5.75 -1.21
N TYR A 21 -0.17 -5.49 -0.24
CA TYR A 21 -1.45 -6.18 -0.13
C TYR A 21 -2.43 -5.82 -1.24
N ILE A 22 -2.58 -4.53 -1.55
CA ILE A 22 -3.44 -4.03 -2.62
C ILE A 22 -2.98 -4.59 -3.98
N LYS A 23 -1.66 -4.65 -4.22
CA LYS A 23 -1.09 -5.25 -5.43
C LYS A 23 -1.47 -6.73 -5.55
N TYR A 24 -1.28 -7.51 -4.49
CA TYR A 24 -1.58 -8.94 -4.54
C TYR A 24 -3.08 -9.25 -4.56
N GLU A 25 -3.92 -8.43 -3.92
CA GLU A 25 -5.38 -8.52 -4.06
C GLU A 25 -5.77 -8.39 -5.54
N LYS A 26 -5.33 -7.32 -6.21
CA LYS A 26 -5.62 -7.10 -7.63
C LYS A 26 -5.17 -8.30 -8.49
N SER A 27 -3.93 -8.76 -8.30
CA SER A 27 -3.41 -9.93 -9.03
C SER A 27 -4.18 -11.23 -8.72
N ALA A 28 -4.75 -11.37 -7.52
CA ALA A 28 -5.56 -12.51 -7.14
C ALA A 28 -6.94 -12.47 -7.81
N GLU A 29 -7.58 -11.29 -7.86
CA GLU A 29 -8.87 -11.07 -8.51
C GLU A 29 -8.80 -11.28 -10.03
N GLU A 30 -7.66 -10.98 -10.67
CA GLU A 30 -7.48 -11.22 -12.11
C GLU A 30 -7.27 -12.70 -12.47
N ASN A 31 -6.78 -13.53 -11.54
CA ASN A 31 -6.29 -14.89 -11.85
C ASN A 31 -6.77 -16.00 -10.88
N TYR A 32 -7.95 -15.82 -10.27
CA TYR A 32 -8.45 -16.73 -9.22
C TYR A 32 -8.85 -18.12 -9.72
N ASN A 33 -9.24 -18.26 -11.00
CA ASN A 33 -9.72 -19.53 -11.57
C ASN A 33 -8.69 -20.67 -11.46
N SER A 34 -7.40 -20.33 -11.50
CA SER A 34 -6.31 -21.31 -11.39
C SER A 34 -6.06 -21.84 -9.97
N ALA A 35 -6.66 -21.21 -8.96
CA ALA A 35 -6.35 -21.50 -7.56
C ALA A 35 -7.20 -22.62 -6.95
N ASP A 36 -8.27 -23.05 -7.61
CA ASP A 36 -9.17 -24.08 -7.10
C ASP A 36 -9.26 -25.30 -8.01
N SER A 37 -8.46 -26.32 -7.68
CA SER A 37 -8.56 -27.64 -8.26
C SER A 37 -9.73 -28.41 -7.61
N ASN A 38 -10.54 -29.09 -8.42
CA ASN A 38 -11.55 -30.06 -7.97
C ASN A 38 -12.76 -29.50 -7.18
N ASN A 39 -13.23 -28.28 -7.49
CA ASN A 39 -14.47 -27.70 -6.94
C ASN A 39 -14.51 -27.65 -5.39
N ILE A 40 -13.34 -27.54 -4.75
CA ILE A 40 -13.20 -27.51 -3.30
C ILE A 40 -13.86 -26.25 -2.72
N CYS A 41 -13.78 -25.13 -3.43
CA CYS A 41 -14.44 -23.90 -3.01
C CYS A 41 -15.97 -24.01 -3.06
N ASP A 42 -16.54 -24.80 -3.98
CA ASP A 42 -17.99 -25.04 -4.03
C ASP A 42 -18.45 -25.86 -2.82
N VAL A 43 -17.68 -26.90 -2.46
CA VAL A 43 -17.94 -27.69 -1.23
C VAL A 43 -17.79 -26.83 0.03
N THR A 44 -16.86 -25.87 0.03
CA THR A 44 -16.68 -24.94 1.14
C THR A 44 -17.84 -23.96 1.25
N ALA A 45 -18.25 -23.35 0.13
CA ALA A 45 -19.32 -22.37 0.06
C ALA A 45 -20.67 -22.96 0.49
N SER A 46 -20.98 -24.19 0.05
CA SER A 46 -22.24 -24.88 0.36
C SER A 46 -22.50 -25.13 1.85
N LYS A 47 -21.49 -24.98 2.72
CA LYS A 47 -21.63 -25.11 4.19
C LYS A 47 -22.14 -23.85 4.87
N PHE A 48 -22.28 -22.74 4.14
CA PHE A 48 -22.70 -21.45 4.68
C PHE A 48 -23.97 -20.98 3.98
N LEU A 49 -24.79 -20.20 4.70
CA LEU A 49 -25.89 -19.47 4.10
C LEU A 49 -25.33 -18.25 3.37
N GLY A 50 -26.02 -17.83 2.31
CA GLY A 50 -25.67 -16.69 1.47
C GLY A 50 -25.59 -17.07 -0.01
N ASP A 51 -25.21 -16.11 -0.84
CA ASP A 51 -24.96 -16.33 -2.26
C ASP A 51 -23.76 -17.28 -2.46
N THR A 52 -24.05 -18.53 -2.80
CA THR A 52 -23.05 -19.59 -2.97
C THR A 52 -22.01 -19.22 -4.04
N VAL A 53 -22.40 -18.53 -5.11
CA VAL A 53 -21.46 -18.14 -6.18
C VAL A 53 -20.47 -17.12 -5.66
N LYS A 54 -20.95 -16.11 -4.92
CA LYS A 54 -20.07 -15.12 -4.27
C LYS A 54 -19.16 -15.76 -3.23
N LEU A 55 -19.67 -16.67 -2.40
CA LEU A 55 -18.88 -17.41 -1.41
C LEU A 55 -17.80 -18.28 -2.07
N THR A 56 -18.13 -18.98 -3.17
CA THR A 56 -17.16 -19.72 -3.98
C THR A 56 -16.06 -18.79 -4.49
N ASN A 57 -16.42 -17.63 -5.05
CA ASN A 57 -15.45 -16.67 -5.56
C ASN A 57 -14.53 -16.12 -4.47
N VAL A 58 -15.08 -15.79 -3.29
CA VAL A 58 -14.28 -15.38 -2.12
C VAL A 58 -13.26 -16.46 -1.76
N CYS A 59 -13.67 -17.74 -1.70
CA CYS A 59 -12.74 -18.84 -1.46
C CYS A 59 -11.62 -18.92 -2.50
N LYS A 60 -11.95 -18.83 -3.79
CA LYS A 60 -10.97 -18.93 -4.89
C LYS A 60 -9.96 -17.78 -4.84
N ILE A 61 -10.44 -16.55 -4.71
CA ILE A 61 -9.58 -15.36 -4.60
C ILE A 61 -8.71 -15.44 -3.34
N PHE A 62 -9.26 -15.88 -2.21
CA PHE A 62 -8.49 -16.03 -0.98
C PHE A 62 -7.38 -17.07 -1.10
N LYS A 63 -7.65 -18.24 -1.72
CA LYS A 63 -6.61 -19.25 -2.01
C LYS A 63 -5.51 -18.66 -2.88
N ARG A 64 -5.86 -17.89 -3.92
CA ARG A 64 -4.89 -17.24 -4.80
C ARG A 64 -4.06 -16.19 -4.07
N LEU A 65 -4.69 -15.37 -3.24
CA LEU A 65 -4.03 -14.34 -2.44
C LEU A 65 -3.02 -14.95 -1.47
N ILE A 66 -3.40 -16.03 -0.79
CA ILE A 66 -2.50 -16.83 0.07
C ILE A 66 -1.33 -17.40 -0.73
N GLN A 67 -1.59 -17.92 -1.93
CA GLN A 67 -0.49 -18.37 -2.79
C GLN A 67 0.45 -17.21 -3.10
N LEU A 68 -0.02 -16.04 -3.52
CA LEU A 68 0.85 -14.91 -3.86
C LEU A 68 1.70 -14.44 -2.67
N LEU A 69 1.10 -14.34 -1.49
CA LEU A 69 1.80 -13.90 -0.28
C LEU A 69 2.83 -14.92 0.24
N TYR A 70 2.56 -16.21 0.08
CA TYR A 70 3.37 -17.28 0.69
C TYR A 70 4.14 -18.15 -0.31
N THR A 71 4.13 -17.81 -1.62
CA THR A 71 4.91 -18.53 -2.66
C THR A 71 6.39 -18.14 -2.65
N TYR A 72 6.74 -16.92 -2.20
CA TYR A 72 8.10 -16.37 -2.29
C TYR A 72 8.86 -16.28 -0.96
N ILE A 73 8.45 -16.99 0.09
CA ILE A 73 9.21 -16.97 1.37
C ILE A 73 10.45 -17.87 1.26
N LEU A 74 11.46 -17.39 0.53
CA LEU A 74 12.88 -17.63 0.80
C LEU A 74 13.55 -16.41 1.46
N GLU A 75 12.84 -15.31 1.68
CA GLU A 75 13.35 -14.18 2.46
C GLU A 75 12.64 -14.11 3.80
N HIS A 76 13.39 -14.50 4.85
CA HIS A 76 13.09 -14.21 6.23
C HIS A 76 12.70 -12.74 6.42
N THR A 77 11.45 -12.43 6.78
CA THR A 77 11.17 -11.20 7.51
C THR A 77 10.01 -11.37 8.50
N SER A 78 10.12 -10.58 9.57
CA SER A 78 9.32 -10.48 10.78
C SER A 78 7.81 -10.19 10.61
N THR A 79 7.25 -10.27 9.41
CA THR A 79 5.92 -9.70 9.06
C THR A 79 4.75 -10.70 9.09
N LYS A 80 4.96 -11.88 9.70
CA LYS A 80 3.95 -12.96 9.73
C LYS A 80 2.66 -12.53 10.42
N ASN A 81 2.75 -11.64 11.41
CA ASN A 81 1.57 -11.17 12.14
C ASN A 81 0.77 -10.18 11.28
N GLU A 82 1.43 -9.24 10.61
CA GLU A 82 0.80 -8.29 9.68
C GLU A 82 0.11 -9.02 8.51
N ASP A 83 0.73 -10.05 7.94
CA ASP A 83 0.11 -10.87 6.89
C ASP A 83 -1.16 -11.56 7.40
N ASN A 84 -1.15 -12.09 8.62
CA ASN A 84 -2.34 -12.72 9.24
C ASN A 84 -3.45 -11.70 9.54
N ASP A 85 -3.09 -10.52 10.03
CA ASP A 85 -4.04 -9.44 10.30
C ASP A 85 -4.70 -8.96 9.00
N TYR A 86 -3.91 -8.77 7.93
CA TYR A 86 -4.45 -8.45 6.61
C TYR A 86 -5.36 -9.57 6.07
N MET A 87 -4.96 -10.84 6.15
CA MET A 87 -5.80 -11.96 5.72
C MET A 87 -7.13 -12.02 6.49
N SER A 88 -7.08 -11.76 7.80
CA SER A 88 -8.27 -11.72 8.65
C SER A 88 -9.20 -10.56 8.25
N TYR A 89 -8.64 -9.38 8.01
CA TYR A 89 -9.37 -8.21 7.50
C TYR A 89 -10.01 -8.50 6.15
N TRP A 90 -9.22 -8.94 5.18
CA TRP A 90 -9.67 -9.16 3.80
C TRP A 90 -10.83 -10.15 3.75
N LEU A 91 -10.68 -11.29 4.44
CA LEU A 91 -11.71 -12.33 4.42
C LEU A 91 -12.97 -11.87 5.15
N SER A 92 -12.82 -11.22 6.31
CA SER A 92 -13.97 -10.66 7.04
C SER A 92 -14.74 -9.64 6.20
N TYR A 93 -14.02 -8.74 5.53
CA TYR A 93 -14.60 -7.69 4.68
C TYR A 93 -15.38 -8.29 3.50
N LYS A 94 -14.77 -9.22 2.76
CA LYS A 94 -15.41 -9.82 1.57
C LYS A 94 -16.61 -10.66 1.94
N LEU A 95 -16.57 -11.40 3.05
CA LEU A 95 -17.70 -12.18 3.53
C LEU A 95 -18.85 -11.30 4.06
N ASN A 96 -18.53 -10.20 4.76
CA ASN A 96 -19.51 -9.23 5.26
C ASN A 96 -20.25 -8.50 4.13
N GLY A 97 -19.63 -8.36 2.96
CA GLY A 97 -20.25 -7.80 1.76
C GLY A 97 -21.27 -8.72 1.07
N ILE A 98 -21.43 -9.97 1.52
CA ILE A 98 -22.41 -10.92 0.96
C ILE A 98 -23.69 -10.86 1.80
N VAL A 99 -24.81 -10.51 1.15
CA VAL A 99 -26.14 -10.43 1.77
C VAL A 99 -26.52 -11.78 2.39
N ASP A 100 -27.07 -11.73 3.60
CA ASP A 100 -27.52 -12.89 4.40
C ASP A 100 -26.45 -13.97 4.65
N SER A 101 -25.17 -13.63 4.46
CA SER A 101 -24.06 -14.54 4.70
C SER A 101 -23.97 -14.91 6.19
N SER A 102 -23.92 -16.21 6.47
CA SER A 102 -23.61 -16.71 7.81
C SER A 102 -22.11 -16.93 8.04
N ALA A 103 -21.28 -16.66 7.05
CA ALA A 103 -19.87 -17.00 7.07
C ALA A 103 -19.03 -15.99 7.87
N CYS A 104 -18.42 -16.47 8.95
CA CYS A 104 -17.37 -15.74 9.67
C CYS A 104 -15.99 -16.15 9.16
N ALA A 105 -15.05 -15.21 9.10
CA ALA A 105 -13.73 -15.42 8.52
C ALA A 105 -13.00 -16.66 9.08
N LYS A 106 -12.98 -16.81 10.40
CA LYS A 106 -12.33 -17.96 11.06
C LYS A 106 -12.99 -19.29 10.70
N THR A 107 -14.32 -19.38 10.79
CA THR A 107 -15.07 -20.60 10.47
C THR A 107 -15.00 -20.95 8.99
N PHE A 108 -15.01 -19.93 8.13
CA PHE A 108 -14.88 -20.09 6.68
C PHE A 108 -13.50 -20.64 6.32
N TYR A 109 -12.44 -20.05 6.87
CA TYR A 109 -11.08 -20.55 6.68
C TYR A 109 -10.89 -21.97 7.24
N GLN A 110 -11.46 -22.29 8.41
CA GLN A 110 -11.45 -23.64 8.95
C GLN A 110 -12.15 -24.65 8.03
N SER A 111 -13.28 -24.28 7.43
CA SER A 111 -13.97 -25.09 6.42
C SER A 111 -13.08 -25.36 5.20
N MET A 112 -12.37 -24.35 4.70
CA MET A 112 -11.39 -24.51 3.62
C MET A 112 -10.29 -25.51 3.99
N LEU A 113 -9.76 -25.45 5.21
CA LEU A 113 -8.72 -26.37 5.69
C LEU A 113 -9.22 -27.81 5.82
N VAL A 114 -10.48 -28.02 6.23
CA VAL A 114 -11.06 -29.37 6.33
C VAL A 114 -11.30 -29.97 4.96
N ASN A 115 -11.77 -29.16 4.00
CA ASN A 115 -12.12 -29.62 2.65
C ASN A 115 -10.90 -29.78 1.72
N ASP A 116 -9.78 -29.10 2.00
CA ASP A 116 -8.58 -29.11 1.18
C ASP A 116 -7.35 -29.55 1.97
N LEU A 117 -7.10 -30.85 2.00
CA LEU A 117 -5.98 -31.41 2.77
C LEU A 117 -4.60 -30.95 2.26
N ALA A 118 -4.46 -30.73 0.95
CA ALA A 118 -3.21 -30.25 0.36
C ALA A 118 -2.93 -28.81 0.77
N PHE A 119 -3.95 -27.95 0.71
CA PHE A 119 -3.90 -26.57 1.20
C PHE A 119 -3.64 -26.53 2.71
N LYS A 120 -4.35 -27.34 3.51
CA LYS A 120 -4.14 -27.46 4.95
C LYS A 120 -2.69 -27.80 5.29
N ARG A 121 -2.13 -28.83 4.66
CA ARG A 121 -0.73 -29.24 4.89
C ARG A 121 0.25 -28.10 4.64
N LYS A 122 -0.02 -27.23 3.65
CA LYS A 122 0.87 -26.14 3.28
C LYS A 122 0.72 -24.89 4.17
N TYR A 123 -0.50 -24.53 4.55
CA TYR A 123 -0.80 -23.21 5.11
C TYR A 123 -1.30 -23.20 6.55
N HIS A 124 -1.81 -24.31 7.09
CA HIS A 124 -2.43 -24.37 8.43
C HIS A 124 -1.54 -23.81 9.55
N SER A 125 -0.24 -24.13 9.56
CA SER A 125 0.71 -23.65 10.58
C SER A 125 1.26 -22.24 10.30
N ARG A 126 1.02 -21.72 9.10
CA ARG A 126 1.56 -20.44 8.62
C ARG A 126 0.57 -19.30 8.79
N ILE A 127 -0.72 -19.59 8.68
CA ILE A 127 -1.78 -18.59 8.61
C ILE A 127 -2.72 -18.75 9.80
N LYS A 128 -2.91 -17.64 10.52
CA LYS A 128 -3.90 -17.53 11.59
C LYS A 128 -4.97 -16.54 11.16
N ILE A 129 -6.22 -16.99 11.11
CA ILE A 129 -7.38 -16.16 10.79
C ILE A 129 -8.24 -16.01 12.04
N ARG A 130 -8.56 -14.78 12.38
CA ARG A 130 -9.48 -14.42 13.46
C ARG A 130 -10.71 -13.71 12.91
N ASN A 131 -11.77 -13.69 13.71
CA ASN A 131 -12.90 -12.81 13.43
C ASN A 131 -12.57 -11.38 13.88
N ILE A 132 -13.07 -10.39 13.13
CA ILE A 132 -12.92 -8.97 13.45
C ILE A 132 -14.30 -8.40 13.78
N GLY A 133 -14.37 -7.55 14.81
CA GLY A 133 -15.59 -6.87 15.21
C GLY A 133 -16.11 -5.95 14.09
N GLN A 134 -17.43 -5.73 14.02
CA GLN A 134 -18.01 -4.92 12.94
C GLN A 134 -17.49 -3.47 12.94
N ASP A 135 -17.27 -2.90 14.13
CA ASP A 135 -16.81 -1.52 14.28
C ASP A 135 -15.38 -1.38 13.74
N ASP A 136 -14.48 -2.29 14.13
CA ASP A 136 -13.08 -2.27 13.69
C ASP A 136 -12.93 -2.69 12.23
N LEU A 137 -13.77 -3.61 11.74
CA LEU A 137 -13.85 -3.92 10.32
C LEU A 137 -14.23 -2.68 9.50
N SER A 138 -15.17 -1.87 10.00
CA SER A 138 -15.60 -0.63 9.34
C SER A 138 -14.48 0.43 9.33
N LYS A 139 -13.76 0.57 10.45
CA LYS A 139 -12.57 1.44 10.55
C LYS A 139 -11.45 1.02 9.62
N MET A 140 -11.11 -0.28 9.61
CA MET A 140 -10.10 -0.84 8.71
C MET A 140 -10.49 -0.66 7.24
N LYS A 141 -11.76 -0.86 6.89
CA LYS A 141 -12.26 -0.62 5.53
C LYS A 141 -12.02 0.83 5.11
N ALA A 142 -12.33 1.79 5.97
CA ALA A 142 -12.13 3.20 5.68
C ALA A 142 -10.65 3.53 5.38
N LEU A 143 -9.74 3.06 6.24
CA LEU A 143 -8.29 3.21 6.01
C LEU A 143 -7.84 2.51 4.73
N TYR A 144 -8.33 1.31 4.45
CA TYR A 144 -7.95 0.56 3.25
C TYR A 144 -8.35 1.28 1.96
N VAL A 145 -9.55 1.86 1.92
CA VAL A 145 -9.99 2.70 0.78
C VAL A 145 -9.06 3.90 0.59
N MET A 146 -8.66 4.56 1.67
CA MET A 146 -7.71 5.67 1.61
C MET A 146 -6.33 5.23 1.08
N TYR A 147 -5.83 4.08 1.52
CA TYR A 147 -4.57 3.52 1.01
C TYR A 147 -4.63 3.09 -0.46
N LYS A 148 -5.78 2.62 -0.97
CA LYS A 148 -5.96 2.36 -2.40
C LYS A 148 -5.74 3.63 -3.23
N LYS A 149 -6.42 4.72 -2.86
CA LYS A 149 -6.27 6.03 -3.53
C LYS A 149 -4.86 6.58 -3.42
N TYR A 150 -4.27 6.51 -2.23
CA TYR A 150 -2.86 6.87 -2.00
C TYR A 150 -1.93 6.12 -2.97
N ASN A 151 -2.11 4.81 -3.13
CA ASN A 151 -1.29 3.99 -4.02
C ASN A 151 -1.52 4.32 -5.50
N GLU A 152 -2.74 4.69 -5.90
CA GLU A 152 -3.02 5.17 -7.25
C GLU A 152 -2.24 6.45 -7.55
N ILE A 153 -2.29 7.44 -6.65
CA ILE A 153 -1.51 8.68 -6.77
C ILE A 153 -0.01 8.36 -6.83
N LYS A 154 0.48 7.50 -5.92
CA LYS A 154 1.87 7.06 -5.90
C LYS A 154 2.30 6.42 -7.22
N ASN A 155 1.48 5.55 -7.80
CA ASN A 155 1.76 4.91 -9.08
C ASN A 155 1.78 5.91 -10.25
N LEU A 156 0.95 6.96 -10.21
CA LEU A 156 1.02 8.04 -11.21
C LEU A 156 2.36 8.78 -11.12
N ILE A 157 2.79 9.14 -9.91
CA ILE A 157 4.08 9.80 -9.66
C ILE A 157 5.25 8.91 -10.11
N ASP A 158 5.26 7.64 -9.73
CA ASP A 158 6.35 6.70 -9.97
C ASP A 158 6.35 6.09 -11.39
N GLY A 159 5.23 6.19 -12.12
CA GLY A 159 5.06 5.56 -13.44
C GLY A 159 6.03 6.05 -14.52
N ILE A 160 6.01 5.47 -15.71
CA ILE A 160 6.83 5.97 -16.84
C ILE A 160 5.96 6.76 -17.84
N GLN A 161 4.65 6.52 -17.83
CA GLN A 161 3.73 7.07 -18.82
C GLN A 161 3.28 8.50 -18.44
N PRO A 162 3.15 9.40 -19.43
CA PRO A 162 2.55 10.72 -19.25
C PRO A 162 1.03 10.54 -19.16
N ILE A 163 0.55 10.21 -17.96
CA ILE A 163 -0.89 10.11 -17.70
C ILE A 163 -1.40 11.50 -17.33
N GLU A 164 -2.64 11.77 -17.74
CA GLU A 164 -3.43 12.94 -17.37
C GLU A 164 -3.36 13.24 -15.86
N ASN A 165 -3.34 14.52 -15.49
CA ASN A 165 -3.11 14.99 -14.12
C ASN A 165 -4.33 14.71 -13.20
N ASN A 166 -4.50 13.44 -12.83
CA ASN A 166 -5.52 12.99 -11.88
C ASN A 166 -5.07 13.10 -10.42
N CYS A 167 -3.82 13.52 -10.16
CA CYS A 167 -3.29 13.64 -8.81
C CYS A 167 -4.18 14.54 -7.93
N MET A 168 -4.63 15.68 -8.48
CA MET A 168 -5.49 16.62 -7.75
C MET A 168 -6.89 16.07 -7.49
N HIS A 169 -7.48 15.35 -8.45
CA HIS A 169 -8.79 14.73 -8.28
C HIS A 169 -8.76 13.67 -7.18
N LEU A 170 -7.85 12.69 -7.30
CA LEU A 170 -7.66 11.62 -6.31
C LEU A 170 -7.30 12.16 -4.92
N SER A 171 -6.49 13.21 -4.88
CA SER A 171 -6.10 13.89 -3.65
C SER A 171 -7.29 14.58 -2.97
N ASN A 172 -8.13 15.30 -3.71
CA ASN A 172 -9.33 15.92 -3.15
C ASN A 172 -10.29 14.88 -2.56
N GLU A 173 -10.47 13.74 -3.23
CA GLU A 173 -11.25 12.64 -2.68
C GLU A 173 -10.64 12.07 -1.39
N CYS A 174 -9.30 11.93 -1.35
CA CYS A 174 -8.58 11.49 -0.17
C CYS A 174 -8.81 12.46 1.01
N VAL A 175 -8.71 13.77 0.77
CA VAL A 175 -8.97 14.82 1.77
C VAL A 175 -10.40 14.74 2.30
N ASN A 176 -11.39 14.58 1.41
CA ASN A 176 -12.79 14.49 1.83
C ASN A 176 -13.04 13.23 2.68
N GLN A 177 -12.48 12.09 2.29
CA GLN A 177 -12.59 10.86 3.08
C GLN A 177 -11.86 10.98 4.42
N TYR A 178 -10.65 11.56 4.44
CA TYR A 178 -9.89 11.78 5.66
C TYR A 178 -10.69 12.58 6.69
N LYS A 179 -11.35 13.67 6.27
CA LYS A 179 -12.19 14.49 7.15
C LYS A 179 -13.34 13.71 7.79
N GLU A 180 -13.96 12.79 7.06
CA GLU A 180 -15.04 11.95 7.61
C GLU A 180 -14.49 10.90 8.59
N VAL A 181 -13.36 10.29 8.25
CA VAL A 181 -12.70 9.26 9.05
C VAL A 181 -12.10 9.84 10.34
N GLU A 182 -11.55 11.05 10.28
CA GLU A 182 -10.94 11.75 11.42
C GLU A 182 -11.95 12.08 12.52
N LYS A 183 -13.23 12.35 12.20
CA LYS A 183 -14.28 12.58 13.21
C LYS A 183 -14.43 11.42 14.19
N ASN A 184 -14.10 10.20 13.76
CA ASN A 184 -14.19 8.98 14.56
C ASN A 184 -12.92 8.71 15.39
N CYS A 185 -11.94 9.61 15.37
CA CYS A 185 -10.73 9.49 16.15
C CYS A 185 -10.85 10.24 17.50
N PRO A 186 -11.06 9.55 18.64
CA PRO A 186 -11.07 10.22 19.94
C PRO A 186 -9.69 10.78 20.29
N LYS A 187 -9.66 11.80 21.16
CA LYS A 187 -8.41 12.43 21.61
C LYS A 187 -7.57 11.45 22.45
N ASN A 188 -6.62 10.81 21.77
CA ASN A 188 -5.46 10.00 22.23
C ASN A 188 -5.64 8.52 22.65
N ASN A 189 -4.66 7.72 22.21
CA ASN A 189 -4.35 6.32 22.52
C ASN A 189 -5.15 5.20 21.82
N ASP A 190 -6.05 5.52 20.90
CA ASP A 190 -6.74 4.53 20.06
C ASP A 190 -5.83 4.03 18.90
N ASN A 191 -5.83 2.73 18.63
CA ASN A 191 -4.95 2.12 17.62
C ASN A 191 -5.31 2.52 16.18
N PHE A 192 -6.60 2.77 15.92
CA PHE A 192 -7.03 3.29 14.63
C PHE A 192 -6.57 4.75 14.44
N CYS A 193 -6.68 5.59 15.48
CA CYS A 193 -6.12 6.94 15.45
C CYS A 193 -4.61 6.97 15.14
N LYS A 194 -3.84 6.05 15.75
CA LYS A 194 -2.40 5.92 15.47
C LYS A 194 -2.15 5.55 14.00
N ALA A 195 -2.93 4.63 13.45
CA ALA A 195 -2.84 4.24 12.05
C ALA A 195 -3.23 5.38 11.09
N LEU A 196 -4.25 6.17 11.44
CA LEU A 196 -4.67 7.35 10.68
C LEU A 196 -3.58 8.43 10.68
N ALA A 197 -2.89 8.63 11.81
CA ALA A 197 -1.74 9.54 11.89
C ALA A 197 -0.55 9.04 11.03
N GLU A 198 -0.31 7.73 10.98
CA GLU A 198 0.71 7.16 10.08
C GLU A 198 0.35 7.40 8.60
N PHE A 199 -0.92 7.22 8.23
CA PHE A 199 -1.41 7.56 6.90
C PHE A 199 -1.17 9.04 6.57
N GLU A 200 -1.48 9.95 7.50
CA GLU A 200 -1.24 11.39 7.34
C GLU A 200 0.23 11.69 7.01
N GLY A 201 1.17 11.07 7.74
CA GLY A 201 2.59 11.21 7.48
C GLY A 201 2.98 10.75 6.06
N LYS A 202 2.54 9.56 5.65
CA LYS A 202 2.81 9.03 4.30
C LYS A 202 2.25 9.93 3.21
N TYR A 203 1.06 10.48 3.41
CA TYR A 203 0.44 11.39 2.45
C TYR A 203 1.20 12.72 2.33
N LYS A 204 1.73 13.26 3.44
CA LYS A 204 2.59 14.45 3.43
C LYS A 204 3.85 14.23 2.59
N GLU A 205 4.54 13.10 2.79
CA GLU A 205 5.70 12.72 1.97
C GLU A 205 5.34 12.57 0.48
N LEU A 206 4.17 12.03 0.18
CA LEU A 206 3.68 11.90 -1.20
C LEU A 206 3.41 13.27 -1.84
N SER A 207 2.86 14.20 -1.07
CA SER A 207 2.60 15.58 -1.51
C SER A 207 3.89 16.32 -1.87
N GLU A 208 4.96 16.12 -1.09
CA GLU A 208 6.28 16.69 -1.39
C GLU A 208 6.87 16.13 -2.69
N LYS A 209 6.69 14.83 -2.96
CA LYS A 209 7.09 14.22 -4.23
C LYS A 209 6.30 14.78 -5.43
N CYS A 210 5.04 15.14 -5.25
CA CYS A 210 4.26 15.81 -6.30
C CYS A 210 4.83 17.18 -6.71
N MET A 211 5.46 17.91 -5.78
CA MET A 211 6.06 19.22 -6.08
C MET A 211 7.24 19.12 -7.06
N THR A 212 7.97 18.00 -7.02
CA THR A 212 9.12 17.75 -7.91
C THR A 212 8.76 16.93 -9.15
N SER A 213 7.53 16.41 -9.22
CA SER A 213 7.04 15.58 -10.33
C SER A 213 6.17 16.40 -11.29
N ASN A 214 6.65 16.51 -12.54
CA ASN A 214 5.91 17.17 -13.62
C ASN A 214 4.54 16.55 -13.91
N LYS A 215 4.32 15.29 -13.50
CA LYS A 215 3.07 14.55 -13.72
C LYS A 215 1.92 15.02 -12.84
N CYS A 216 2.23 15.55 -11.66
CA CYS A 216 1.24 16.16 -10.79
C CYS A 216 1.23 17.68 -10.90
N GLY A 217 1.73 18.21 -12.02
CA GLY A 217 1.75 19.65 -12.33
C GLY A 217 2.70 20.47 -11.48
N ASN A 218 3.69 19.84 -10.82
CA ASN A 218 4.64 20.48 -9.90
C ASN A 218 3.95 21.29 -8.79
N LYS A 219 2.80 20.81 -8.31
CA LYS A 219 2.03 21.44 -7.24
C LYS A 219 1.89 20.46 -6.07
N PRO A 220 1.90 20.96 -4.82
CA PRO A 220 1.61 20.11 -3.68
C PRO A 220 0.18 19.58 -3.79
N LEU A 221 -0.02 18.37 -3.26
CA LEU A 221 -1.36 17.84 -3.07
C LEU A 221 -2.09 18.68 -2.00
N PRO A 222 -3.40 18.90 -2.14
CA PRO A 222 -4.26 19.40 -1.08
C PRO A 222 -3.93 18.79 0.30
N PRO A 223 -3.72 19.62 1.35
CA PRO A 223 -3.40 19.12 2.67
C PRO A 223 -4.60 18.40 3.28
N LEU A 224 -4.34 17.36 4.07
CA LEU A 224 -5.39 16.62 4.79
C LEU A 224 -6.04 17.50 5.87
N LYS A 225 -5.24 18.36 6.53
CA LYS A 225 -5.70 19.28 7.59
C LYS A 225 -5.53 20.73 7.16
N ALA A 226 -6.51 21.56 7.53
CA ALA A 226 -6.49 22.99 7.23
C ALA A 226 -5.28 23.72 7.85
N ASN A 227 -4.76 23.24 8.98
CA ASN A 227 -3.65 23.87 9.68
C ASN A 227 -2.27 23.64 9.02
N ASP A 228 -2.18 22.75 8.03
CA ASP A 228 -0.93 22.46 7.30
C ASP A 228 -0.63 23.51 6.20
N LEU A 229 -1.41 24.60 6.11
CA LEU A 229 -1.27 25.65 5.09
C LEU A 229 -0.03 26.57 5.25
N THR A 230 0.82 26.35 6.25
CA THR A 230 1.97 27.24 6.52
C THR A 230 3.32 26.57 6.33
N SER A 231 3.87 26.66 5.11
CA SER A 231 5.28 27.09 4.88
C SER A 231 5.49 27.37 3.39
N PRO A 232 5.79 28.63 3.03
CA PRO A 232 7.16 28.93 2.68
C PRO A 232 7.65 30.18 3.41
N VAL A 233 8.66 30.03 4.26
CA VAL A 233 9.47 31.16 4.73
C VAL A 233 10.40 31.56 3.60
N THR A 234 9.99 32.53 2.79
CA THR A 234 10.92 33.40 2.07
C THR A 234 10.71 34.80 2.62
N ARG A 235 11.49 35.15 3.65
CA ARG A 235 11.71 36.55 4.01
C ARG A 235 12.90 37.04 3.20
N THR A 236 12.63 37.63 2.05
CA THR A 236 13.51 38.64 1.47
C THR A 236 13.16 39.96 2.16
N GLU A 237 13.96 40.36 3.14
CA GLU A 237 14.05 41.77 3.55
C GLU A 237 15.38 42.30 3.03
N LEU A 238 15.26 43.17 2.04
CA LEU A 238 16.32 44.04 1.55
C LEU A 238 16.11 45.41 2.18
N ASP A 239 17.23 45.94 2.66
CA ASP A 239 17.58 47.35 2.75
C ASP A 239 17.27 48.14 4.03
N GLY A 240 18.29 48.88 4.46
CA GLY A 240 18.18 49.92 5.50
C GLY A 240 19.29 49.90 6.56
N GLN A 241 20.52 50.26 6.22
CA GLN A 241 21.50 50.79 7.17
C GLN A 241 21.75 52.28 6.91
N PRO A 242 22.00 53.08 7.95
CA PRO A 242 23.13 53.99 7.89
C PRO A 242 24.03 54.00 9.14
N GLN A 243 25.32 54.20 8.85
CA GLN A 243 26.54 54.24 9.67
C GLN A 243 26.69 55.41 10.67
N LYS A 244 27.55 55.22 11.69
CA LYS A 244 28.70 56.06 12.15
C LYS A 244 29.10 55.73 13.62
N VAL A 245 30.33 55.80 14.18
CA VAL A 245 31.75 55.98 13.79
C VAL A 245 32.59 56.05 15.13
N LEU A 246 33.80 55.42 15.19
CA LEU A 246 35.04 55.66 16.02
C LEU A 246 34.95 55.64 17.59
N ASP A 247 35.92 55.23 18.44
CA ASP A 247 37.37 54.94 18.35
C ASP A 247 37.95 54.23 19.64
N ALA A 248 39.17 53.68 19.52
CA ALA A 248 40.29 53.53 20.51
C ALA A 248 40.48 52.31 21.48
N LYS A 249 41.32 51.34 21.01
CA LYS A 249 42.60 50.73 21.51
C LYS A 249 42.94 50.51 23.03
N VAL A 250 43.51 49.32 23.33
CA VAL A 250 44.77 48.95 24.09
C VAL A 250 44.77 47.41 24.33
N GLU A 251 45.60 46.60 23.64
CA GLU A 251 46.88 45.95 24.08
C GLU A 251 46.66 44.78 25.07
N SER A 252 47.27 43.59 25.06
CA SER A 252 48.17 42.77 24.23
C SER A 252 48.19 41.38 24.88
N SER A 253 48.35 40.28 24.13
CA SER A 253 49.17 39.13 24.56
C SER A 253 49.32 38.07 23.46
N GLU A 254 50.58 37.76 23.25
CA GLU A 254 51.34 36.81 22.43
C GLU A 254 50.72 35.48 21.93
N GLU A 255 51.33 35.05 20.82
CA GLU A 255 51.13 33.95 19.86
C GLU A 255 51.57 32.54 20.40
N PRO A 256 51.34 31.39 19.73
CA PRO A 256 51.98 31.11 18.43
C PRO A 256 51.16 30.34 17.38
N GLU A 257 51.66 30.49 16.17
CA GLU A 257 51.27 29.95 14.88
C GLU A 257 51.00 28.42 14.86
N GLY A 258 49.90 28.05 14.20
CA GLY A 258 49.61 26.69 13.76
C GLY A 258 49.30 26.71 12.26
N GLY A 259 50.20 26.15 11.46
CA GLY A 259 50.13 26.14 10.00
C GLY A 259 48.82 25.59 9.46
N SER A 260 48.26 26.28 8.47
CA SER A 260 47.11 25.82 7.71
C SER A 260 47.48 24.58 6.90
N ILE A 261 46.89 23.44 7.26
CA ILE A 261 46.93 22.25 6.40
C ILE A 261 45.92 22.51 5.29
N ASP A 262 46.42 22.68 4.07
CA ASP A 262 45.62 22.85 2.87
C ASP A 262 44.69 21.64 2.68
N MET A 263 43.41 21.84 2.96
CA MET A 263 42.34 20.83 2.92
C MET A 263 42.20 20.21 1.52
N GLN A 264 42.73 20.86 0.46
CA GLN A 264 42.75 20.33 -0.89
C GLN A 264 43.74 19.16 -1.09
N SER A 265 44.83 19.13 -0.31
CA SER A 265 45.87 18.08 -0.39
C SER A 265 45.41 16.72 0.17
N ILE A 266 44.44 16.73 1.10
CA ILE A 266 43.95 15.52 1.80
C ILE A 266 42.72 14.91 1.11
N ILE A 267 41.95 15.70 0.36
CA ILE A 267 40.73 15.26 -0.33
C ILE A 267 41.06 14.29 -1.47
N ILE A 268 42.06 14.60 -2.30
CA ILE A 268 42.35 13.86 -3.54
C ILE A 268 42.79 12.39 -3.28
N PRO A 269 43.63 12.08 -2.27
CA PRO A 269 44.02 10.71 -1.97
C PRO A 269 42.88 9.86 -1.38
N VAL A 270 42.03 10.45 -0.52
CA VAL A 270 40.99 9.70 0.23
C VAL A 270 39.84 9.26 -0.66
N PHE A 271 39.39 10.12 -1.58
CA PHE A 271 38.32 9.78 -2.53
C PHE A 271 38.76 8.74 -3.58
N SER A 272 40.04 8.75 -3.96
CA SER A 272 40.61 7.78 -4.90
C SER A 272 40.64 6.36 -4.33
N ILE A 273 40.96 6.21 -3.03
CA ILE A 273 40.99 4.91 -2.35
C ILE A 273 39.58 4.34 -2.17
N LEU A 274 38.60 5.17 -1.79
CA LEU A 274 37.21 4.75 -1.63
C LEU A 274 36.55 4.32 -2.94
N GLY A 275 36.83 5.02 -4.04
CA GLY A 275 36.32 4.65 -5.37
C GLY A 275 36.82 3.28 -5.83
N ILE A 276 38.10 2.98 -5.63
CA ILE A 276 38.71 1.68 -6.01
C ILE A 276 38.10 0.53 -5.17
N CYS A 277 37.85 0.75 -3.88
CA CYS A 277 37.21 -0.24 -3.00
C CYS A 277 35.78 -0.58 -3.46
N LEU A 278 34.99 0.43 -3.86
CA LEU A 278 33.62 0.22 -4.33
C LEU A 278 33.58 -0.54 -5.66
N ILE A 279 34.49 -0.22 -6.60
CA ILE A 279 34.59 -0.94 -7.88
C ILE A 279 34.99 -2.40 -7.65
N LYS A 280 35.93 -2.69 -6.76
CA LYS A 280 36.31 -4.07 -6.41
C LYS A 280 35.19 -4.83 -5.71
N PHE A 281 34.41 -4.18 -4.85
CA PHE A 281 33.25 -4.80 -4.19
C PHE A 281 32.15 -5.16 -5.20
N ILE A 282 31.87 -4.26 -6.16
CA ILE A 282 30.94 -4.50 -7.26
C ILE A 282 31.46 -5.66 -8.12
N LEU A 283 32.72 -5.61 -8.57
CA LEU A 283 33.30 -6.68 -9.39
C LEU A 283 33.39 -8.01 -8.64
N PHE A 284 33.63 -8.02 -7.33
CA PHE A 284 33.59 -9.22 -6.50
C PHE A 284 32.17 -9.82 -6.41
N LYS A 285 31.14 -8.96 -6.29
CA LYS A 285 29.74 -9.39 -6.31
C LYS A 285 29.32 -9.95 -7.67
N PHE A 286 29.91 -9.45 -8.76
CA PHE A 286 29.59 -9.88 -10.13
C PHE A 286 30.57 -10.93 -10.70
N THR A 287 31.68 -11.19 -10.03
CA THR A 287 32.74 -12.10 -10.49
C THR A 287 33.18 -13.03 -9.36
N SER A 288 32.33 -14.00 -9.02
CA SER A 288 32.81 -15.30 -8.56
C SER A 288 32.19 -16.40 -9.42
N PHE A 289 33.08 -17.26 -9.93
CA PHE A 289 32.95 -18.13 -11.10
C PHE A 289 32.16 -19.41 -10.85
N GLY A 290 31.58 -19.95 -11.93
CA GLY A 290 31.16 -21.35 -12.04
C GLY A 290 30.77 -21.75 -13.46
N SER A 291 31.77 -22.10 -14.27
CA SER A 291 31.65 -22.60 -15.65
C SER A 291 30.94 -23.98 -15.70
N TRP A 292 29.95 -24.17 -16.58
CA TRP A 292 29.69 -25.47 -17.19
C TRP A 292 29.22 -25.32 -18.64
N ILE A 293 29.98 -25.98 -19.52
CA ILE A 293 29.91 -26.09 -20.98
C ILE A 293 28.95 -27.23 -21.40
N SER A 294 28.05 -26.97 -22.36
CA SER A 294 27.70 -27.81 -23.54
C SER A 294 26.19 -27.83 -23.92
N PHE A 295 25.97 -27.48 -25.19
CA PHE A 295 24.74 -27.47 -26.03
C PHE A 295 24.24 -28.90 -26.39
N PRO A 296 23.04 -29.17 -27.01
CA PRO A 296 22.44 -28.36 -28.10
C PRO A 296 20.90 -28.26 -28.25
N ASN A 297 20.52 -27.19 -28.95
CA ASN A 297 19.27 -26.97 -29.70
C ASN A 297 18.81 -28.19 -30.50
N LYS A 298 17.53 -28.62 -30.36
CA LYS A 298 16.74 -29.20 -31.46
C LYS A 298 15.22 -28.93 -31.32
N LYS A 299 14.72 -28.21 -32.33
CA LYS A 299 13.41 -28.31 -33.03
C LYS A 299 12.19 -27.52 -32.51
N LYS A 300 11.94 -26.41 -33.22
CA LYS A 300 10.61 -25.96 -33.66
C LYS A 300 9.80 -27.11 -34.30
N LYS A 301 8.51 -27.18 -33.98
CA LYS A 301 7.35 -27.35 -34.90
C LYS A 301 6.06 -27.09 -34.09
N GLN A 302 5.32 -26.03 -34.43
CA GLN A 302 4.00 -26.07 -35.12
C GLN A 302 2.91 -26.56 -34.15
N ILE A 303 1.90 -25.78 -33.77
CA ILE A 303 0.77 -25.38 -34.62
C ILE A 303 0.13 -24.10 -34.04
N TRP A 304 0.08 -23.04 -34.85
CA TRP A 304 -0.95 -22.01 -34.76
C TRP A 304 -1.90 -22.32 -35.91
N ASN A 305 -3.18 -22.52 -35.60
CA ASN A 305 -4.35 -22.35 -36.46
C ASN A 305 -5.56 -22.72 -35.62
N ASN A 306 -6.38 -21.72 -35.28
CA ASN A 306 -7.84 -21.71 -35.42
C ASN A 306 -8.38 -20.44 -34.75
N LEU A 307 -8.37 -19.35 -35.52
CA LEU A 307 -9.33 -18.26 -35.36
C LEU A 307 -10.45 -18.53 -36.37
N ASN A 308 -11.63 -18.91 -35.88
CA ASN A 308 -12.90 -18.24 -36.18
C ASN A 308 -14.13 -19.03 -35.72
N GLY A 309 -15.09 -18.28 -35.19
CA GLY A 309 -16.47 -18.66 -34.86
C GLY A 309 -16.63 -19.09 -33.41
N GLU A 310 -17.40 -18.44 -32.53
CA GLU A 310 -18.47 -17.47 -32.73
C GLU A 310 -18.84 -16.90 -31.34
N ASN A 311 -18.92 -15.57 -31.28
CA ASN A 311 -19.77 -14.66 -30.51
C ASN A 311 -20.41 -15.00 -29.14
N ASP A 312 -20.56 -13.90 -28.39
CA ASP A 312 -21.57 -13.57 -27.37
C ASP A 312 -21.38 -14.08 -25.94
N HIS A 313 -20.72 -13.26 -25.12
CA HIS A 313 -21.40 -12.38 -24.14
C HIS A 313 -20.33 -11.61 -23.33
N LEU A 314 -19.92 -10.46 -23.86
CA LEU A 314 -19.36 -9.37 -23.07
C LEU A 314 -20.53 -8.64 -22.42
N LEU A 315 -20.82 -8.93 -21.16
CA LEU A 315 -21.71 -8.09 -20.35
C LEU A 315 -21.12 -7.92 -18.94
N ASP A 316 -20.82 -6.65 -18.69
CA ASP A 316 -20.97 -5.93 -17.43
C ASP A 316 -20.12 -6.33 -16.21
N ILE A 317 -19.01 -5.61 -16.03
CA ILE A 317 -18.36 -5.42 -14.72
C ILE A 317 -18.22 -3.90 -14.48
N SER A 318 -19.24 -3.11 -14.81
CA SER A 318 -19.28 -1.68 -14.52
C SER A 318 -20.16 -1.31 -13.29
N GLU A 319 -20.94 -2.25 -12.78
CA GLU A 319 -22.02 -1.93 -11.82
C GLU A 319 -21.65 -2.07 -10.32
N TYR A 320 -20.37 -2.24 -9.96
CA TYR A 320 -19.96 -2.26 -8.54
C TYR A 320 -19.29 -0.96 -8.05
N GLU A 321 -18.93 -0.04 -8.94
CA GLU A 321 -18.29 1.23 -8.57
C GLU A 321 -19.26 2.44 -8.49
N GLN A 322 -20.51 2.31 -8.95
CA GLN A 322 -21.48 3.42 -8.94
C GLN A 322 -22.35 3.53 -7.67
N ASN A 323 -22.40 2.52 -6.81
CA ASN A 323 -23.29 2.52 -5.63
C ASN A 323 -22.74 3.23 -4.37
N ILE A 324 -21.70 4.06 -4.48
CA ILE A 324 -21.14 4.83 -3.34
C ILE A 324 -21.47 6.35 -3.43
N ALA A 325 -22.12 6.82 -4.50
CA ALA A 325 -22.44 8.24 -4.66
C ALA A 325 -23.84 8.68 -4.19
N ASP A 326 -24.81 7.78 -4.02
CA ASP A 326 -26.24 8.15 -3.92
C ASP A 326 -26.87 8.10 -2.53
N ASN A 327 -26.14 8.38 -1.45
CA ASN A 327 -26.77 8.50 -0.12
C ASN A 327 -26.43 9.79 0.64
N ILE A 328 -26.61 10.94 -0.03
CA ILE A 328 -26.74 12.24 0.65
C ILE A 328 -28.09 12.86 0.26
N SER A 329 -29.12 12.55 1.05
CA SER A 329 -30.45 13.16 0.99
C SER A 329 -30.39 14.61 1.50
N TYR A 330 -30.53 15.60 0.62
CA TYR A 330 -30.77 16.99 1.01
C TYR A 330 -32.28 17.30 1.02
N HIS A 331 -32.84 17.55 2.21
CA HIS A 331 -34.16 18.15 2.36
C HIS A 331 -34.08 19.66 2.12
N ILE A 332 -34.76 20.17 1.10
CA ILE A 332 -35.03 21.61 0.93
C ILE A 332 -36.54 21.82 1.02
N SER A 333 -36.97 22.58 2.04
CA SER A 333 -38.35 23.07 2.17
C SER A 333 -38.51 24.37 1.39
N TYR A 334 -39.49 24.43 0.49
CA TYR A 334 -39.92 25.68 -0.14
C TYR A 334 -41.00 26.36 0.71
N LYS A 335 -40.80 27.64 1.02
CA LYS A 335 -41.88 28.58 1.37
C LYS A 335 -42.05 29.52 0.19
N SER A 336 -43.25 29.55 -0.40
CA SER A 336 -43.67 30.55 -1.38
C SER A 336 -44.46 31.66 -0.66
N ALA A 337 -44.15 32.92 -0.98
CA ALA A 337 -44.96 34.09 -0.69
C ALA A 337 -45.83 34.45 -1.90
#